data_AF-A0A524BI02-F1
#
_entry.id   AF-A0A524BI02-F1
#
_cell.length_a   1.000
_cell.length_b   1.000
_cell.length_c   1.000
_cell.angle_alpha   90.00
_cell.angle_beta   90.00
_cell.angle_gamma   90.00
#
_symmetry.space_group_name_H-M   'P 1'
#
loop_
_entity.id
_entity.type
_entity.pdbx_description
1 polymer ?
#
loop_
_entity_poly.entity_id
_entity_poly.type
_entity_poly.pdbx_seq_one_letter_code
_entity_poly.pdbx_strand_id
1 'polypeptide(L)'
;MGGPGGPDGPRGDVLHGEMVVEEEDGSIVTVRLQEGEVTAASPTSISVRSTDGFTSTYAITAQTDQERDRDHAASAQVGDTVHVRATVEGTTATADDIHALSPEAAATQGERGHLRS
;
A
#
# COMPACT_ATOMS: atom_id res chain seq x y z
N MET A 1 8.54 -3.71 -28.16
CA MET A 1 9.41 -2.74 -27.48
C MET A 1 9.40 -3.09 -26.01
N GLY A 2 10.40 -3.83 -25.52
CA GLY A 2 10.53 -4.12 -24.08
C GLY A 2 11.21 -2.93 -23.42
N GLY A 3 10.53 -2.29 -22.47
CA GLY A 3 11.08 -1.17 -21.71
C GLY A 3 12.31 -1.60 -20.90
N PRO A 4 13.21 -0.65 -20.56
CA PRO A 4 14.40 -0.95 -19.78
C PRO A 4 14.01 -1.59 -18.45
N GLY A 5 14.48 -2.81 -18.21
CA GLY A 5 14.33 -3.49 -16.93
C GLY A 5 14.94 -2.62 -15.84
N GLY A 6 14.11 -2.16 -14.91
CA GLY A 6 14.56 -1.45 -13.72
C GLY A 6 15.56 -2.29 -12.92
N PRO A 7 16.32 -1.66 -12.00
CA PRO A 7 17.26 -2.37 -11.14
C PRO A 7 16.56 -3.56 -10.47
N ASP A 8 17.29 -4.68 -10.31
CA ASP A 8 16.84 -5.82 -9.51
C ASP A 8 16.31 -5.27 -8.18
N GLY A 9 15.00 -5.37 -7.98
CA GLY A 9 14.32 -4.81 -6.82
C GLY A 9 14.83 -5.41 -5.50
N PRO A 10 14.32 -4.92 -4.36
CA PRO A 10 14.72 -5.43 -3.06
C PRO A 10 14.63 -6.97 -3.01
N ARG A 11 15.70 -7.59 -2.47
CA ARG A 11 15.76 -9.04 -2.26
C ARG A 11 15.06 -9.37 -0.94
N GLY A 12 13.73 -9.21 -0.91
CA GLY A 12 12.88 -9.44 0.26
C GLY A 12 11.57 -8.66 0.18
N ASP A 13 10.68 -8.89 1.14
CA ASP A 13 9.40 -8.19 1.22
C ASP A 13 9.61 -6.72 1.60
N VAL A 14 8.91 -5.82 0.90
CA VAL A 14 8.99 -4.37 1.14
C VAL A 14 8.02 -4.00 2.25
N LEU A 15 8.55 -3.75 3.45
CA LEU A 15 7.72 -3.37 4.61
C LEU A 15 7.36 -1.89 4.60
N HIS A 16 8.34 -1.03 4.38
CA HIS A 16 8.13 0.39 4.09
C HIS A 16 9.34 0.94 3.32
N GLY A 17 9.12 2.02 2.58
CA GLY A 17 10.19 2.74 1.92
C GLY A 17 9.70 4.05 1.33
N GLU A 18 10.62 4.98 1.13
CA GLU A 18 10.37 6.22 0.38
C GLU A 18 11.30 6.31 -0.81
N MET A 19 10.77 6.79 -1.92
CA MET A 19 11.51 6.95 -3.17
C MET A 19 11.10 8.25 -3.84
N VAL A 20 12.07 8.94 -4.43
CA VAL A 20 11.81 10.11 -5.27
C VAL A 20 11.67 9.63 -6.70
N VAL A 21 10.52 9.89 -7.31
CA VAL A 21 10.11 9.38 -8.62
C VAL A 21 9.88 10.55 -9.56
N GLU A 22 10.34 10.40 -10.80
CA GLU A 22 9.90 11.24 -11.91
C GLU A 22 8.68 10.56 -12.56
N GLU A 23 7.52 11.20 -12.46
CA GLU A 23 6.29 10.73 -13.07
C GLU A 23 6.30 10.94 -14.59
N GLU A 24 5.37 10.33 -15.32
CA GLU A 24 5.32 10.41 -16.79
C GLU A 24 5.16 11.85 -17.33
N ASP A 25 4.60 12.76 -16.52
CA ASP A 25 4.45 14.17 -16.83
C ASP A 25 5.71 15.01 -16.55
N GLY A 26 6.78 14.39 -16.03
CA GLY A 26 8.05 15.01 -15.68
C GLY A 26 8.06 15.66 -14.30
N SER A 27 7.00 15.53 -13.50
CA SER A 27 6.98 16.00 -12.11
C SER A 27 7.84 15.09 -11.22
N ILE A 28 8.48 15.68 -10.21
CA ILE A 28 9.28 14.95 -9.23
C ILE A 28 8.50 14.87 -7.92
N VAL A 29 8.09 13.66 -7.54
CA VAL A 29 7.30 13.39 -6.34
C VAL A 29 8.04 12.46 -5.40
N THR A 30 7.75 12.57 -4.10
CA THR A 30 8.19 11.56 -3.13
C THR A 30 7.06 10.58 -2.93
N VAL A 31 7.30 9.30 -3.23
CA VAL A 31 6.35 8.21 -3.03
C VAL A 31 6.78 7.41 -1.81
N ARG A 32 5.84 7.12 -0.93
CA ARG A 32 5.98 6.16 0.16
C ARG A 32 5.22 4.88 -0.19
N LEU A 33 5.90 3.76 -0.03
CA LEU A 33 5.31 2.44 -0.04
C LEU A 33 5.28 1.91 1.39
N GLN A 34 4.16 1.31 1.81
CA GLN A 34 4.06 0.67 3.10
C GLN A 34 3.16 -0.57 3.04
N GLU A 35 3.63 -1.66 3.60
CA GLU A 35 2.84 -2.84 3.92
C GLU A 35 2.65 -2.94 5.43
N GLY A 36 1.43 -3.21 5.89
CA GLY A 36 1.16 -3.38 7.33
C GLY A 36 -0.31 -3.58 7.69
N GLU A 37 -0.60 -3.58 8.99
CA GLU A 37 -1.96 -3.71 9.52
C GLU A 37 -2.60 -2.33 9.70
N VAL A 38 -3.88 -2.21 9.35
CA VAL A 38 -4.69 -1.02 9.64
C VAL A 38 -5.02 -0.98 11.13
N THR A 39 -4.53 0.05 11.81
CA THR A 39 -4.74 0.29 13.25
C THR A 39 -5.87 1.28 13.52
N ALA A 40 -6.20 2.14 12.56
CA ALA A 40 -7.35 3.04 12.59
C ALA A 40 -7.82 3.31 11.16
N ALA A 41 -9.14 3.42 10.95
CA ALA A 41 -9.73 3.73 9.66
C ALA A 41 -10.89 4.72 9.80
N SER A 42 -11.00 5.62 8.84
CA SER A 42 -12.09 6.57 8.67
C SER A 42 -12.32 6.82 7.17
N PRO A 43 -13.42 7.49 6.77
CA PRO A 43 -13.69 7.78 5.37
C PRO A 43 -12.62 8.62 4.66
N THR A 44 -11.80 9.36 5.41
CA THR A 44 -10.80 10.28 4.86
C THR A 44 -9.38 10.00 5.35
N SER A 45 -9.17 8.93 6.13
CA SER A 45 -7.83 8.58 6.60
C SER A 45 -7.72 7.14 7.09
N ILE A 46 -6.54 6.55 6.92
CA ILE A 46 -6.16 5.27 7.51
C ILE A 46 -4.81 5.39 8.22
N SER A 47 -4.63 4.65 9.31
CA SER A 47 -3.36 4.53 10.01
C SER A 47 -2.85 3.11 9.91
N VAL A 48 -1.63 2.94 9.41
CA VAL A 48 -1.05 1.64 9.10
C VAL A 48 0.21 1.44 9.92
N ARG A 49 0.34 0.24 10.49
CA ARG A 49 1.53 -0.18 11.23
C ARG A 49 2.19 -1.37 10.54
N SER A 50 3.44 -1.18 10.13
CA SER A 50 4.29 -2.22 9.56
C SER A 50 4.89 -3.11 10.65
N THR A 51 5.37 -4.29 10.27
CA THR A 51 5.94 -5.29 11.19
C THR A 51 7.27 -4.87 11.81
N ASP A 52 7.99 -3.94 11.18
CA ASP A 52 9.17 -3.27 11.74
C ASP A 52 8.85 -2.17 12.76
N GLY A 53 7.56 -1.89 12.98
CA GLY A 53 7.08 -0.88 13.92
C GLY A 53 6.86 0.51 13.31
N PHE A 54 7.14 0.71 12.03
CA PHE A 54 6.82 1.97 11.34
C PHE A 54 5.31 2.20 11.34
N THR A 55 4.88 3.40 11.71
CA THR A 55 3.47 3.80 11.69
C THR A 55 3.32 5.07 10.87
N SER A 56 2.35 5.07 9.96
CA SER A 56 2.00 6.26 9.19
C SER A 56 0.49 6.40 9.07
N THR A 57 0.03 7.65 8.99
CA THR A 57 -1.36 7.97 8.69
C THR A 57 -1.43 8.56 7.28
N TYR A 58 -2.31 7.99 6.46
CA TYR A 58 -2.52 8.38 5.08
C TYR A 58 -3.87 9.07 4.94
N ALA A 59 -3.90 10.19 4.23
CA ALA A 59 -5.13 10.85 3.83
C ALA A 59 -5.77 10.08 2.66
N ILE A 60 -7.07 9.86 2.74
CA ILE A 60 -7.89 9.29 1.67
C ILE A 60 -8.67 10.43 1.02
N THR A 61 -8.62 10.50 -0.29
CA THR A 61 -9.33 11.49 -1.10
C THR A 61 -10.24 10.80 -2.11
N ALA A 62 -11.04 11.57 -2.85
CA ALA A 62 -11.84 11.04 -3.95
C ALA A 62 -10.99 10.54 -5.14
N GLN A 63 -9.67 10.75 -5.13
CA GLN A 63 -8.75 10.27 -6.17
C GLN A 63 -7.95 9.05 -5.72
N THR A 64 -8.06 8.67 -4.45
CA THR A 64 -7.43 7.46 -3.92
C THR A 64 -8.14 6.24 -4.50
N ASP A 65 -7.40 5.41 -5.23
CA ASP A 65 -7.86 4.10 -5.64
C ASP A 65 -7.77 3.17 -4.42
N GLN A 66 -8.89 2.62 -3.99
CA GLN A 66 -8.92 1.73 -2.84
C GLN A 66 -9.79 0.53 -3.14
N GLU A 67 -9.30 -0.63 -2.74
CA GLU A 67 -10.07 -1.85 -2.75
C GLU A 67 -9.86 -2.66 -1.48
N ARG A 68 -10.85 -3.50 -1.16
CA ARG A 68 -10.76 -4.50 -0.11
C ARG A 68 -11.19 -5.85 -0.66
N ASP A 69 -10.35 -6.87 -0.51
CA ASP A 69 -10.63 -8.23 -0.99
C ASP A 69 -10.98 -8.31 -2.50
N ARG A 70 -10.42 -7.39 -3.31
CA ARG A 70 -10.73 -7.17 -4.74
C ARG A 70 -12.11 -6.55 -5.03
N ASP A 71 -12.74 -5.95 -4.03
CA ASP A 71 -13.94 -5.13 -4.17
C ASP A 71 -13.57 -3.64 -4.01
N HIS A 72 -13.69 -2.87 -5.10
CA HIS A 72 -13.41 -1.44 -5.13
C HIS A 72 -14.53 -0.58 -4.48
N ALA A 73 -15.69 -1.17 -4.19
CA ALA A 73 -16.75 -0.48 -3.44
C ALA A 73 -16.54 -0.58 -1.92
N ALA A 74 -15.70 -1.52 -1.48
CA ALA A 74 -15.40 -1.74 -0.08
C ALA A 74 -14.19 -0.90 0.37
N SER A 75 -14.21 -0.47 1.63
CA SER A 75 -13.14 0.33 2.22
C SER A 75 -12.33 -0.45 3.24
N ALA A 76 -11.03 -0.11 3.36
CA ALA A 76 -10.14 -0.71 4.34
C ALA A 76 -10.69 -0.54 5.78
N GLN A 77 -10.56 -1.59 6.58
CA GLN A 77 -11.04 -1.67 7.95
C GLN A 77 -9.91 -1.98 8.92
N VAL A 78 -10.12 -1.66 10.19
CA VAL A 78 -9.17 -2.00 11.26
C VAL A 78 -8.96 -3.51 11.31
N GLY A 79 -7.69 -3.93 11.36
CA GLY A 79 -7.27 -5.33 11.32
C GLY A 79 -7.01 -5.89 9.92
N ASP A 80 -7.38 -5.17 8.85
CA ASP A 80 -6.99 -5.56 7.50
C ASP A 80 -5.47 -5.39 7.32
N THR A 81 -4.86 -6.27 6.52
CA THR A 81 -3.50 -6.06 6.02
C THR A 81 -3.58 -5.24 4.74
N VAL A 82 -2.81 -4.17 4.64
CA VAL A 82 -2.83 -3.25 3.50
C VAL A 82 -1.47 -3.07 2.87
N HIS A 83 -1.48 -2.88 1.55
CA HIS A 83 -0.38 -2.29 0.78
C HIS A 83 -0.81 -0.89 0.37
N VAL A 84 -0.04 0.12 0.79
CA VAL A 84 -0.32 1.53 0.52
C VAL A 84 0.79 2.10 -0.35
N ARG A 85 0.40 2.74 -1.45
CA ARG A 85 1.22 3.71 -2.18
C ARG A 85 0.67 5.10 -1.89
N ALA A 86 1.55 6.02 -1.47
CA ALA A 86 1.15 7.37 -1.14
C ALA A 86 2.17 8.39 -1.61
N THR A 87 1.69 9.51 -2.15
CA THR A 87 2.49 10.68 -2.45
C THR A 87 2.68 11.51 -1.17
N VAL A 88 3.93 11.85 -0.89
CA VAL A 88 4.34 12.56 0.33
C VAL A 88 4.72 13.99 -0.04
N GLU A 89 3.99 14.94 0.55
CA GLU A 89 4.25 16.37 0.44
C GLU A 89 4.55 16.94 1.84
N GLY A 90 5.84 17.13 2.12
CA GLY A 90 6.30 17.58 3.43
C GLY A 90 6.00 16.55 4.52
N THR A 91 4.99 16.83 5.34
CA THR A 91 4.54 15.94 6.43
C THR A 91 3.23 15.22 6.13
N THR A 92 2.62 15.50 4.98
CA THR A 92 1.34 14.91 4.59
C THR A 92 1.60 13.76 3.62
N ALA A 93 1.03 12.59 3.89
CA ALA A 93 1.01 11.46 2.96
C ALA A 93 -0.41 11.27 2.45
N THR A 94 -0.62 11.45 1.16
CA THR A 94 -1.90 11.23 0.49
C THR A 94 -1.85 9.89 -0.21
N ALA A 95 -2.78 8.98 0.11
CA ALA A 95 -2.83 7.69 -0.53
C ALA A 95 -3.25 7.82 -2.00
N ASP A 96 -2.45 7.24 -2.88
CA ASP A 96 -2.76 7.09 -4.30
C ASP A 96 -3.48 5.76 -4.52
N ASP A 97 -2.92 4.68 -3.96
CA ASP A 97 -3.46 3.32 -4.04
C ASP A 97 -3.47 2.64 -2.66
N ILE A 98 -4.57 1.99 -2.31
CA ILE A 98 -4.74 1.18 -1.10
C ILE A 98 -5.34 -0.17 -1.46
N HIS A 99 -4.53 -1.23 -1.35
CA HIS A 99 -5.01 -2.60 -1.46
C HIS A 99 -5.16 -3.21 -0.08
N ALA A 100 -6.40 -3.45 0.35
CA ALA A 100 -6.71 -4.06 1.64
C ALA A 100 -7.09 -5.54 1.48
N LEU A 101 -6.63 -6.35 2.43
CA LEU A 101 -6.95 -7.76 2.54
C LEU A 101 -7.46 -8.05 3.95
N SER A 102 -8.66 -8.59 4.02
CA SER A 102 -9.24 -9.02 5.29
C SER A 102 -8.43 -10.17 5.89
N PRO A 103 -8.41 -10.33 7.24
CA PRO A 103 -7.77 -11.47 7.88
C PRO A 103 -8.25 -12.82 7.34
N GLU A 104 -9.54 -12.91 6.99
CA GLU A 104 -10.16 -14.12 6.44
C GLU A 104 -9.65 -14.44 5.01
N ALA A 105 -9.55 -13.42 4.17
CA ALA A 105 -9.00 -13.57 2.82
C ALA A 105 -7.50 -13.86 2.85
N ALA A 106 -6.75 -13.21 3.77
CA ALA A 106 -5.32 -13.42 3.96
C ALA A 106 -5.02 -14.88 4.35
N ALA A 107 -5.79 -15.46 5.28
CA ALA A 107 -5.66 -16.86 5.66
C ALA A 107 -5.87 -17.80 4.46
N THR A 108 -6.90 -17.55 3.66
CA THR A 108 -7.23 -18.34 2.47
C THR A 108 -6.15 -18.23 1.37
N GLN A 109 -5.52 -17.06 1.24
CA GLN A 109 -4.46 -16.82 0.25
C GLN A 109 -3.13 -17.49 0.65
N GLY A 110 -2.81 -17.52 1.94
CA GLY A 110 -1.67 -18.26 2.48
C GLY A 110 -1.78 -19.78 2.25
N GLU A 111 -2.98 -20.35 2.42
CA GLU A 111 -3.22 -21.78 2.18
C GLU A 111 -3.10 -22.18 0.70
N ARG A 112 -3.37 -21.25 -0.23
CA ARG A 112 -3.25 -21.50 -1.67
C ARG A 112 -1.81 -21.43 -2.19
N GLY A 113 -0.90 -20.78 -1.47
CA GLY A 113 0.53 -20.75 -1.80
C GLY A 113 1.25 -22.08 -1.57
N HIS A 114 0.72 -22.95 -0.69
CA HIS A 114 1.40 -24.19 -0.29
C HIS A 114 1.10 -25.40 -1.19
N LEU A 115 0.12 -25.31 -2.11
CA LEU A 115 -0.26 -26.44 -2.98
C LEU A 115 0.41 -26.42 -4.36
N ARG A 116 1.39 -25.55 -4.59
CA ARG A 116 2.15 -25.47 -5.85
C ARG A 116 3.64 -25.31 -5.59
N SER A 117 4.25 -26.39 -5.13
CA SER A 117 5.70 -26.63 -5.19
C SER A 117 5.96 -27.94 -5.90
#